data_AF-E3DAN2-F1
#
_entry.id   AF-E3DAN2-F1
#
_cell.length_a   1.000
_cell.length_b   1.000
_cell.length_c   1.000
_cell.angle_alpha   90.00
_cell.angle_beta   90.00
_cell.angle_gamma   90.00
#
_symmetry.space_group_name_H-M   'P 1'
#
loop_
_entity.id
_entity.type
_entity.pdbx_description
1 polymer ?
#
loop_
_entity_poly.entity_id
_entity_poly.type
_entity_poly.pdbx_seq_one_letter_code
_entity_poly.pdbx_strand_id
1 'polypeptide(L)'
;MVNVRIQENIKQQAEQILETIGIPRATAIDMFYRQIILNKGIPFSLTIPKSLPAQDDMDEKTFNALMAKGYDQAVQGDSCPIDDVLRSLNADWQPWGKLGFRKLNFLTIAFPIVKKCPQYP
;
A
#
# COMPACT_ATOMS: atom_id res chain seq x y z
N MET A 1 8.85 -21.65 25.67
CA MET A 1 8.13 -22.49 24.68
C MET A 1 6.77 -21.88 24.47
N VAL A 2 6.40 -21.55 23.23
CA VAL A 2 5.07 -21.02 22.88
C VAL A 2 4.40 -22.09 22.02
N ASN A 3 3.22 -22.56 22.44
CA ASN A 3 2.45 -23.55 21.67
C ASN A 3 1.26 -22.84 21.01
N VAL A 4 1.19 -22.89 19.68
CA VAL A 4 0.14 -22.24 18.89
C VAL A 4 -0.47 -23.26 17.96
N ARG A 5 -1.81 -23.34 17.91
CA ARG A 5 -2.53 -24.18 16.95
C ARG A 5 -2.64 -23.43 15.63
N ILE A 6 -1.91 -23.89 14.62
CA ILE A 6 -1.85 -23.30 13.27
C ILE A 6 -2.16 -24.42 12.28
N GLN A 7 -2.94 -24.12 11.23
CA GLN A 7 -3.19 -25.07 10.15
C GLN A 7 -1.88 -25.38 9.39
N GLU A 8 -1.67 -26.65 9.01
CA GLU A 8 -0.39 -27.10 8.44
C GLU A 8 -0.08 -26.43 7.09
N ASN A 9 -1.09 -26.15 6.27
CA ASN A 9 -0.92 -25.44 5.00
C ASN A 9 -0.39 -24.01 5.19
N ILE A 10 -0.93 -23.27 6.17
CA ILE A 10 -0.51 -21.89 6.47
C ILE A 10 0.91 -21.89 7.04
N LYS A 11 1.22 -22.86 7.90
CA LYS A 11 2.55 -23.04 8.47
C LYS A 11 3.60 -23.26 7.39
N GLN A 12 3.36 -24.20 6.46
CA GLN A 12 4.29 -24.51 5.38
C GLN A 12 4.52 -23.31 4.45
N GLN A 13 3.45 -22.60 4.07
CA GLN A 13 3.57 -21.40 3.24
C GLN A 13 4.39 -20.31 3.93
N ALA A 14 4.13 -20.05 5.21
CA ALA A 14 4.87 -19.04 5.97
C ALA A 14 6.35 -19.42 6.12
N GLU A 15 6.67 -20.68 6.39
CA GLU A 15 8.06 -21.15 6.51
C GLU A 15 8.80 -21.05 5.18
N GLN A 16 8.18 -21.40 4.06
CA GLN A 16 8.78 -21.26 2.74
C GLN A 16 9.13 -19.79 2.42
N ILE A 17 8.25 -18.85 2.77
CA ILE A 17 8.50 -17.41 2.59
C ILE A 17 9.65 -16.95 3.50
N LEU A 18 9.64 -17.37 4.76
CA LEU A 18 10.65 -17.01 5.74
C LEU A 18 12.04 -17.55 5.36
N GLU A 19 12.11 -18.78 4.85
CA GLU A 19 13.33 -19.40 4.31
C GLU A 19 13.87 -18.63 3.11
N THR A 20 12.99 -18.18 2.21
CA THR A 20 13.38 -17.38 1.04
C THR A 20 14.05 -16.06 1.45
N ILE A 21 13.64 -15.47 2.58
CA ILE A 21 14.20 -14.23 3.12
C ILE A 21 15.38 -14.52 4.08
N GLY A 22 15.66 -15.79 4.39
CA GLY A 22 16.75 -16.21 5.27
C GLY A 22 16.47 -15.99 6.76
N ILE A 23 15.20 -15.93 7.16
CA ILE A 23 14.79 -15.65 8.55
C ILE A 23 14.18 -16.92 9.14
N PRO A 24 14.71 -17.48 10.24
CA PRO A 24 14.08 -18.61 10.90
C PRO A 24 12.83 -18.18 11.67
N ARG A 25 11.88 -19.11 11.85
CA ARG A 25 10.60 -18.88 12.55
C ARG A 25 10.76 -18.21 13.91
N ALA A 26 11.72 -18.65 14.72
CA ALA A 26 11.95 -18.10 16.06
C ALA A 26 12.31 -16.61 16.02
N THR A 27 13.15 -16.20 15.06
CA THR A 27 13.54 -14.80 14.86
C THR A 27 12.36 -13.98 14.35
N ALA A 28 11.52 -14.52 13.47
CA ALA A 28 10.31 -13.85 13.00
C ALA A 28 9.33 -13.54 14.16
N ILE A 29 9.14 -14.50 15.07
CA ILE A 29 8.31 -14.31 16.28
C ILE A 29 8.92 -13.22 17.16
N ASP A 30 10.22 -13.26 17.42
CA ASP A 30 10.92 -12.26 18.23
C ASP A 30 10.81 -10.84 17.63
N MET A 31 10.96 -10.71 16.31
CA MET A 31 10.73 -9.44 15.61
C MET A 31 9.30 -8.93 15.76
N PHE A 32 8.31 -9.82 15.67
CA PHE A 32 6.91 -9.47 15.88
C PHE A 32 6.66 -8.90 17.29
N TYR A 33 7.22 -9.54 18.33
CA TYR A 33 7.13 -9.02 19.70
C TYR A 33 7.80 -7.65 19.85
N ARG A 34 8.98 -7.44 19.25
CA ARG A 34 9.64 -6.12 19.27
C ARG A 34 8.79 -5.05 18.61
N GLN A 35 8.14 -5.36 17.50
CA GLN A 35 7.24 -4.44 16.83
C GLN A 35 6.02 -4.08 17.70
N ILE A 36 5.50 -5.02 18.48
CA ILE A 36 4.42 -4.73 19.44
C ILE A 36 4.90 -3.76 20.52
N ILE A 37 6.08 -4.00 21.08
CA ILE A 37 6.65 -3.15 22.13
C ILE A 37 6.90 -1.73 21.59
N LEU A 38 7.49 -1.62 20.39
CA LEU A 38 7.82 -0.33 19.77
C LEU A 38 6.57 0.50 19.44
N ASN A 39 5.55 -0.12 18.86
CA ASN A 39 4.34 0.58 18.43
C ASN A 39 3.25 0.65 19.51
N LYS A 40 3.49 0.05 20.69
CA LYS A 40 2.49 -0.13 21.76
C LYS A 40 1.15 -0.67 21.24
N GLY A 41 1.21 -1.59 20.29
CA GLY A 41 0.04 -2.06 19.54
C GLY A 41 0.40 -3.12 18.50
N ILE A 42 -0.60 -3.66 17.81
CA ILE A 42 -0.39 -4.69 16.79
C ILE A 42 0.21 -4.04 15.53
N PRO A 43 1.31 -4.58 14.96
CA PRO A 43 2.07 -3.93 13.89
C PRO A 43 1.45 -4.07 12.49
N PHE A 44 0.21 -4.53 12.41
CA PHE A 44 -0.57 -4.60 11.17
C PHE A 44 -1.98 -4.05 11.44
N SER A 45 -2.58 -3.45 10.42
CA SER A 45 -3.93 -2.89 10.55
C SER A 45 -4.97 -4.00 10.70
N LEU A 46 -5.83 -3.88 11.71
CA LEU A 46 -6.98 -4.77 11.90
C LEU A 46 -8.22 -4.29 11.13
N THR A 47 -8.09 -3.23 10.32
CA THR A 47 -9.20 -2.73 9.51
C THR A 47 -9.42 -3.63 8.31
N ILE A 48 -10.69 -3.97 8.04
CA ILE A 48 -11.08 -4.49 6.73
C ILE A 48 -10.71 -3.41 5.70
N PRO A 49 -9.89 -3.71 4.68
CA PRO A 49 -9.55 -2.73 3.66
C PRO A 49 -10.85 -2.26 3.01
N LYS A 50 -11.18 -0.98 3.19
CA LYS A 50 -12.28 -0.36 2.46
C LYS A 50 -11.88 -0.37 1.00
N SER A 51 -12.72 -0.93 0.14
CA SER A 51 -12.57 -0.77 -1.31
C SER A 51 -12.45 0.71 -1.62
N LEU A 52 -11.61 1.07 -2.59
CA LEU A 52 -11.66 2.41 -3.15
C LEU A 52 -13.11 2.63 -3.63
N PRO A 53 -13.73 3.76 -3.31
CA PRO A 53 -15.10 4.02 -3.73
C PRO A 53 -15.12 4.02 -5.26
N ALA A 54 -15.90 3.12 -5.84
CA ALA A 54 -16.20 3.18 -7.25
C ALA A 54 -17.13 4.38 -7.49
N GLN A 55 -17.30 4.79 -8.76
CA GLN A 55 -18.27 5.84 -9.10
C GLN A 55 -19.66 5.54 -8.51
N ASP A 56 -20.06 4.27 -8.51
CA ASP A 56 -21.34 3.79 -7.98
C ASP A 56 -21.47 3.95 -6.45
N ASP A 57 -20.34 4.07 -5.73
CA ASP A 57 -20.29 4.26 -4.28
C ASP A 57 -20.29 5.74 -3.87
N MET A 58 -20.30 6.67 -4.83
CA MET A 58 -20.15 8.10 -4.60
C MET A 58 -21.42 8.90 -4.92
N ASP A 59 -21.72 9.89 -4.09
CA ASP A 59 -22.77 10.86 -4.37
C ASP A 59 -22.42 11.73 -5.58
N GLU A 60 -23.42 12.07 -6.41
CA GLU A 60 -23.25 12.82 -7.66
C GLU A 60 -22.53 14.14 -7.44
N LYS A 61 -22.83 14.83 -6.33
CA LYS A 61 -22.17 16.09 -5.96
C LYS A 61 -20.67 15.89 -5.71
N THR A 62 -20.29 14.77 -5.10
CA THR A 62 -18.90 14.45 -4.79
C THR A 62 -18.14 14.12 -6.07
N PHE A 63 -18.75 13.34 -6.97
CA PHE A 63 -18.18 13.03 -8.28
C PHE A 63 -18.01 14.31 -9.13
N ASN A 64 -19.03 15.14 -9.22
CA ASN A 64 -18.99 16.40 -9.98
C ASN A 64 -17.91 17.35 -9.46
N ALA A 65 -17.73 17.43 -8.13
CA ALA A 65 -16.64 18.21 -7.53
C ALA A 65 -15.25 17.66 -7.88
N LEU A 66 -15.08 16.34 -7.93
CA LEU A 66 -13.83 15.71 -8.38
C LEU A 66 -13.57 15.95 -9.87
N MET A 67 -14.60 15.86 -10.71
CA MET A 67 -14.48 16.13 -12.15
C MET A 67 -14.11 17.59 -12.42
N ALA A 68 -14.74 18.54 -11.73
CA ALA A 68 -14.40 19.96 -11.82
C ALA A 68 -12.94 20.22 -11.43
N LYS A 69 -12.48 19.59 -10.34
CA LYS A 69 -11.07 19.67 -9.94
C LYS A 69 -10.14 19.07 -11.00
N GLY A 70 -10.51 17.94 -11.61
CA GLY A 70 -9.73 17.32 -12.68
C GLY A 70 -9.63 18.20 -13.93
N TYR A 71 -10.72 18.90 -14.26
CA TYR A 71 -10.75 19.89 -15.33
C TYR A 71 -9.80 21.06 -15.05
N ASP A 72 -9.86 21.64 -13.85
CA ASP A 72 -8.97 22.74 -13.45
C ASP A 72 -7.48 22.34 -13.54
N GLN A 73 -7.16 21.11 -13.16
CA GLN A 73 -5.79 20.57 -13.24
C GLN A 73 -5.31 20.38 -14.68
N ALA A 74 -6.17 19.90 -15.57
CA ALA A 74 -5.86 19.78 -16.99
C ALA A 74 -5.64 21.16 -17.63
N VAL A 75 -6.45 22.16 -17.27
CA VAL A 75 -6.28 23.55 -17.73
C VAL A 75 -4.97 24.15 -17.22
N GLN A 76 -4.57 23.84 -15.99
CA GLN A 76 -3.31 24.31 -15.39
C GLN A 76 -2.07 23.59 -15.94
N GLY A 77 -2.25 22.57 -16.79
CA GLY A 77 -1.14 21.80 -17.35
C GLY A 77 -0.49 20.86 -16.33
N ASP A 78 -1.17 20.56 -15.22
CA ASP A 78 -0.74 19.58 -14.22
C ASP A 78 -0.95 18.16 -14.77
N SER A 79 -0.21 17.84 -15.83
CA SER A 79 -0.22 16.55 -16.52
C SER A 79 1.16 15.90 -16.43
N CYS A 80 1.17 14.57 -16.53
CA CYS A 80 2.40 13.78 -16.62
C CYS A 80 2.36 12.99 -17.93
N PRO A 81 3.52 12.71 -18.55
CA PRO A 81 3.61 11.76 -19.67
C PRO A 81 3.01 10.42 -19.26
N ILE A 82 2.23 9.83 -20.17
CA ILE A 82 1.53 8.58 -19.91
C ILE A 82 2.49 7.44 -19.53
N ASP A 83 3.70 7.42 -20.09
CA ASP A 83 4.73 6.43 -19.78
C ASP A 83 5.17 6.49 -18.32
N ASP A 84 5.32 7.69 -17.75
CA ASP A 84 5.73 7.85 -16.35
C ASP A 84 4.59 7.52 -15.40
N VAL A 85 3.36 7.88 -15.77
CA VAL A 85 2.15 7.48 -15.03
C VAL A 85 2.01 5.96 -15.02
N LEU A 86 2.08 5.30 -16.17
CA LEU A 86 1.95 3.85 -16.28
C LEU A 86 3.08 3.11 -15.55
N ARG A 87 4.32 3.62 -15.59
CA ARG A 87 5.42 3.07 -14.78
C ARG A 87 5.11 3.15 -13.28
N SER A 88 4.59 4.28 -12.81
CA SER A 88 4.22 4.44 -11.39
C SER A 88 3.06 3.53 -10.97
N LEU A 89 2.03 3.40 -11.81
CA LEU A 89 0.89 2.52 -11.56
C LEU A 89 1.29 1.04 -11.56
N ASN A 90 2.12 0.62 -12.52
CA ASN A 90 2.61 -0.75 -12.58
C ASN A 90 3.53 -1.10 -11.40
N ALA A 91 4.24 -0.13 -10.83
CA ALA A 91 5.01 -0.32 -9.61
C ALA A 91 4.10 -0.49 -8.37
N ASP A 92 2.97 0.22 -8.33
CA ASP A 92 2.00 0.15 -7.23
C ASP A 92 1.13 -1.13 -7.27
N TRP A 93 0.78 -1.61 -8.47
CA TRP A 93 -0.07 -2.79 -8.70
C TRP A 93 0.64 -4.15 -8.64
N GLN A 94 1.90 -4.19 -8.20
CA GLN A 94 2.66 -5.45 -8.13
C GLN A 94 2.82 -5.96 -6.68
N PRO A 95 1.95 -6.87 -6.19
CA PRO A 95 2.23 -7.61 -4.97
C PRO A 95 2.80 -9.01 -5.28
N TRP A 96 3.83 -9.38 -4.49
CA TRP A 96 4.51 -10.69 -4.35
C TRP A 96 5.58 -11.06 -5.39
N GLY A 97 6.81 -10.56 -5.19
CA GLY A 97 7.98 -11.10 -5.91
C GLY A 97 9.37 -10.60 -5.48
N LYS A 98 9.51 -9.39 -4.91
CA LYS A 98 10.81 -8.87 -4.42
C LYS A 98 10.58 -7.84 -3.31
N LEU A 99 10.58 -8.29 -2.06
CA LEU A 99 10.31 -7.43 -0.90
C LEU A 99 11.59 -6.67 -0.48
N GLY A 100 11.68 -5.42 -0.89
CA GLY A 100 12.58 -4.40 -0.35
C GLY A 100 11.76 -3.19 0.03
N PHE A 101 11.00 -3.29 1.13
CA PHE A 101 10.20 -2.21 1.69
C PHE A 101 11.04 -0.95 1.89
N ARG A 102 10.72 0.13 1.18
CA ARG A 102 11.07 1.47 1.64
C ARG A 102 10.04 2.50 1.20
N LYS A 103 9.38 3.04 2.22
CA LYS A 103 8.84 4.40 2.37
C LYS A 103 7.77 4.82 1.34
N LEU A 104 6.55 5.07 1.83
CA LEU A 104 6.17 6.46 2.16
C LEU A 104 4.90 6.53 3.02
N ASN A 105 4.95 7.51 3.92
CA ASN A 105 3.92 7.99 4.81
C ASN A 105 2.49 7.91 4.25
N PHE A 106 1.64 7.20 5.01
CA PHE A 106 0.19 7.09 4.85
C PHE A 106 -0.56 8.34 5.35
N LEU A 107 0.06 9.52 5.26
CA LEU A 107 -0.54 10.78 5.70
C LEU A 107 -0.56 11.75 4.52
N THR A 108 -1.73 11.83 3.86
CA THR A 108 -2.39 13.04 3.34
C THR A 108 -3.36 12.57 2.27
N ILE A 109 -4.61 12.33 2.67
CA ILE A 109 -5.74 12.20 1.75
C ILE A 109 -6.07 13.62 1.27
N ALA A 110 -5.21 14.11 0.39
CA ALA A 110 -5.45 15.20 -0.54
C ALA A 110 -4.52 14.93 -1.73
N PHE A 111 -4.60 13.72 -2.29
CA PHE A 111 -3.92 13.44 -3.54
C PHE A 111 -4.59 14.32 -4.62
N PRO A 112 -3.84 15.21 -5.28
CA PRO A 112 -4.31 15.78 -6.54
C PRO A 112 -4.58 14.64 -7.53
N ILE A 113 -5.60 14.77 -8.39
CA ILE A 113 -6.00 13.71 -9.34
C ILE A 113 -4.83 13.35 -10.27
N VAL A 114 -3.89 14.30 -10.46
CA VAL A 114 -2.59 14.08 -11.05
C VAL A 114 -1.51 14.56 -10.07
N LYS A 115 -0.55 13.71 -9.70
CA LYS A 115 0.66 14.18 -9.03
C LYS A 115 1.42 15.08 -10.02
N LYS A 116 1.72 16.32 -9.63
CA LYS A 116 2.57 17.21 -10.43
C LYS A 116 3.93 16.53 -10.60
N CYS A 117 4.27 16.10 -11.82
CA CYS A 117 5.57 15.48 -12.08
C CYS A 117 6.67 16.53 -11.91
N PRO A 118 7.86 16.15 -11.40
CA PRO A 118 9.02 17.03 -11.48
C PRO A 118 9.28 17.33 -12.96
N GLN A 119 9.29 18.62 -13.31
CA GLN A 119 9.63 19.07 -14.66
C GLN A 119 11.04 18.57 -14.97
N TYR A 120 11.18 17.67 -15.94
CA TYR A 120 12.50 17.27 -16.43
C TYR A 120 13.11 18.47 -17.19
N PRO A 121 14.40 18.80 -16.98
CA PRO A 121 15.08 19.83 -17.76
C PRO A 121 15.23 19.43 -19.23
#